data_AF-A0A0N0P774-F1
#
_entry.id   AF-A0A0N0P774-F1
#
_cell.length_a   1.000
_cell.length_b   1.000
_cell.length_c   1.000
_cell.angle_alpha   90.00
_cell.angle_beta   90.00
_cell.angle_gamma   90.00
#
_symmetry.space_group_name_H-M   'P 1'
#
loop_
_entity.id
_entity.type
_entity.pdbx_description
1 polymer ?
#
loop_
_entity_poly.entity_id
_entity_poly.type
_entity_poly.pdbx_seq_one_letter_code
_entity_poly.pdbx_strand_id
1 'polypeptide(L)'
;MTTFNDDERVVGGVYISAEEEGRLVDRLYTQSLAHKEATLAELQSRYYPVAAPSTISDEKLQRSVKRQVDEEMEQRRQRRAEMDAKAIATAMGYASHREAVAASEQKLSPEEVETSVQRLYDETLARKKANMMQSEKRYTFNPESIESKKMRKEDLQASVDRMSKPKKTVFTTAEINKIYGF
;
A
#
# COMPACT_ATOMS: atom_id res chain seq x y z
N MET A 1 21.42 45.93 -61.79
CA MET A 1 20.46 46.45 -60.80
C MET A 1 19.10 45.88 -61.14
N THR A 2 18.76 44.77 -60.50
CA THR A 2 17.50 44.05 -60.67
C THR A 2 16.73 44.19 -59.38
N THR A 3 15.62 44.92 -59.43
CA THR A 3 14.68 45.10 -58.32
C THR A 3 13.89 43.80 -58.16
N PHE A 4 14.01 43.17 -56.99
CA PHE A 4 13.13 42.07 -56.59
C PHE A 4 11.79 42.66 -56.15
N ASN A 5 10.72 42.25 -56.84
CA ASN A 5 9.35 42.56 -56.45
C ASN A 5 8.96 41.64 -55.29
N ASP A 6 8.84 42.20 -54.09
CA ASP A 6 8.22 41.56 -52.94
C ASP A 6 6.69 41.59 -53.12
N ASP A 7 6.14 40.56 -53.75
CA ASP A 7 4.70 40.34 -53.85
C ASP A 7 4.37 38.86 -53.57
N GLU A 8 4.78 38.38 -52.40
CA GLU A 8 4.23 37.15 -51.80
C GLU A 8 3.29 37.54 -50.65
N ARG A 9 2.01 37.73 -51.00
CA ARG A 9 0.92 37.82 -50.02
C ARG A 9 0.74 36.46 -49.34
N VAL A 10 1.35 36.29 -48.17
CA VAL A 10 1.05 35.18 -47.26
C VAL A 10 -0.41 35.33 -46.79
N VAL A 11 -1.24 34.37 -47.19
CA VAL A 11 -2.66 34.29 -46.86
C VAL A 11 -2.85 34.04 -45.36
N GLY A 12 -3.35 35.05 -44.65
CA GLY A 12 -4.29 34.87 -43.54
C GLY A 12 -3.77 34.35 -42.20
N GLY A 13 -2.63 34.83 -41.71
CA GLY A 13 -2.28 34.68 -40.30
C GLY A 13 -3.09 35.65 -39.44
N VAL A 14 -4.03 35.16 -38.62
CA VAL A 14 -4.63 35.97 -37.55
C VAL A 14 -3.56 36.19 -36.49
N TYR A 15 -2.97 37.38 -36.48
CA TYR A 15 -1.99 37.76 -35.46
C TYR A 15 -2.72 38.04 -34.16
N ILE A 16 -2.36 37.29 -33.12
CA ILE A 16 -2.86 37.45 -31.75
C ILE A 16 -2.20 38.71 -31.18
N SER A 17 -2.96 39.57 -30.50
CA SER A 17 -2.38 40.74 -29.84
C SER A 17 -1.50 40.32 -28.65
N ALA A 18 -0.51 41.13 -28.27
CA ALA A 18 0.36 40.83 -27.13
C ALA A 18 -0.43 40.61 -25.81
N GLU A 19 -1.56 41.29 -25.65
CA GLU A 19 -2.45 41.11 -24.49
C GLU A 19 -3.18 39.75 -24.52
N GLU A 20 -3.62 39.32 -25.69
CA GLU A 20 -4.26 38.01 -25.88
C GLU A 20 -3.26 36.86 -25.77
N GLU A 21 -2.02 37.07 -26.23
CA GLU A 21 -0.91 36.14 -26.02
C GLU A 21 -0.61 35.98 -24.52
N GLY A 22 -0.55 37.08 -23.77
CA GLY A 22 -0.39 37.05 -22.32
C GLY A 22 -1.49 36.24 -21.62
N ARG A 23 -2.75 36.47 -21.99
CA ARG A 23 -3.90 35.70 -21.44
C ARG A 23 -3.83 34.22 -21.81
N LEU A 24 -3.38 33.89 -23.02
CA LEU A 24 -3.23 32.52 -23.47
C LEU A 24 -2.11 31.82 -22.68
N VAL A 25 -0.97 32.48 -22.49
CA VAL A 25 0.16 31.97 -21.70
C VAL A 25 -0.26 31.74 -20.25
N ASP A 26 -0.93 32.69 -19.62
CA ASP A 26 -1.43 32.53 -18.25
C ASP A 26 -2.39 31.34 -18.12
N ARG A 27 -3.30 31.19 -19.09
CA ARG A 27 -4.23 30.06 -19.13
C ARG A 27 -3.52 28.73 -19.31
N LEU A 28 -2.54 28.65 -20.22
CA LEU A 28 -1.76 27.43 -20.44
C LEU A 28 -0.90 27.09 -19.23
N TYR A 29 -0.33 28.10 -18.58
CA TYR A 29 0.48 27.94 -17.38
C TYR A 29 -0.35 27.40 -16.21
N THR A 30 -1.52 27.99 -15.95
CA THR A 30 -2.45 27.51 -14.91
C THR A 30 -2.94 26.09 -15.19
N GLN A 31 -3.28 25.77 -16.44
CA GLN A 31 -3.63 24.39 -16.84
C GLN A 31 -2.47 23.42 -16.62
N SER A 32 -1.23 23.81 -16.96
CA SER A 32 -0.04 23.00 -16.73
C SER A 32 0.20 22.75 -15.24
N LEU A 33 0.04 23.76 -14.38
CA LEU A 33 0.17 23.59 -12.93
C LEU A 33 -0.88 22.62 -12.40
N ALA A 34 -2.15 22.80 -12.75
CA ALA A 34 -3.22 21.91 -12.33
C ALA A 34 -2.97 20.45 -12.78
N HIS A 35 -2.48 20.25 -14.01
CA HIS A 35 -2.13 18.91 -14.50
C HIS A 35 -0.98 18.28 -13.71
N LYS A 36 0.07 19.05 -13.40
CA LYS A 36 1.20 18.58 -12.59
C LYS A 36 0.76 18.22 -11.17
N GLU A 37 -0.06 19.06 -10.55
CA GLU A 37 -0.62 18.79 -9.22
C GLU A 37 -1.44 17.50 -9.21
N ALA A 38 -2.32 17.30 -10.20
CA ALA A 38 -3.09 16.07 -10.33
C ALA A 38 -2.19 14.83 -10.50
N THR A 39 -1.15 14.94 -11.34
CA THR A 39 -0.19 13.86 -11.57
C THR A 39 0.58 13.52 -10.29
N LEU A 40 1.01 14.54 -9.54
CA LEU A 40 1.71 14.35 -8.27
C LEU A 40 0.82 13.70 -7.22
N ALA A 41 -0.45 14.12 -7.12
CA ALA A 41 -1.41 13.51 -6.20
C ALA A 41 -1.66 12.02 -6.54
N GLU A 42 -1.78 11.69 -7.82
CA GLU A 42 -1.90 10.30 -8.28
C GLU A 42 -0.67 9.48 -7.89
N LEU A 43 0.54 9.97 -8.20
CA LEU A 43 1.80 9.31 -7.84
C LEU A 43 1.95 9.17 -6.33
N GLN A 44 1.60 10.20 -5.57
CA GLN A 44 1.66 10.17 -4.11
C GLN A 44 0.72 9.10 -3.56
N SER A 45 -0.53 9.02 -4.04
CA SER A 45 -1.46 7.96 -3.63
C SER A 45 -0.98 6.55 -4.00
N ARG A 46 -0.28 6.42 -5.14
CA ARG A 46 0.22 5.15 -5.66
C ARG A 46 1.43 4.63 -4.89
N TYR A 47 2.40 5.51 -4.59
CA TYR A 47 3.65 5.12 -3.93
C TYR A 47 3.58 5.24 -2.40
N TYR A 48 2.76 6.15 -1.89
CA TYR A 48 2.60 6.40 -0.45
C TYR A 48 1.11 6.39 -0.08
N PRO A 49 0.43 5.23 -0.16
CA PRO A 49 -0.94 5.12 0.31
C PRO A 49 -0.98 5.44 1.80
N VAL A 50 -1.50 6.61 2.16
CA VAL A 50 -1.74 6.99 3.54
C VAL A 50 -2.90 6.12 4.04
N ALA A 51 -2.58 5.11 4.85
CA ALA A 51 -3.61 4.34 5.52
C ALA A 51 -4.44 5.28 6.40
N ALA A 52 -5.77 5.18 6.31
CA ALA A 52 -6.64 5.91 7.22
C ALA A 52 -6.28 5.54 8.68
N PRO A 53 -6.31 6.51 9.61
CA PRO A 53 -6.07 6.22 11.01
C PRO A 53 -7.11 5.19 11.47
N SER A 54 -6.64 4.01 11.88
CA SER A 54 -7.51 2.95 12.37
C SER A 54 -8.06 3.38 13.74
N THR A 55 -9.36 3.66 13.82
CA THR A 55 -10.04 3.80 15.10
C THR A 55 -10.30 2.42 15.69
N ILE A 56 -10.01 2.25 16.98
CA ILE A 56 -10.36 1.04 17.72
C ILE A 56 -11.83 1.20 18.12
N SER A 57 -12.66 0.18 17.91
CA SER A 57 -14.04 0.21 18.38
C SER A 57 -14.10 0.23 19.90
N ASP A 58 -15.10 0.90 20.46
CA ASP A 58 -15.29 1.01 21.91
C ASP A 58 -15.35 -0.37 22.57
N GLU A 59 -16.00 -1.34 21.93
CA GLU A 59 -16.07 -2.72 22.41
C GLU A 59 -14.69 -3.37 22.54
N LYS A 60 -13.80 -3.15 21.56
CA LYS A 60 -12.45 -3.71 21.57
C LYS A 60 -11.58 -3.03 22.62
N LEU A 61 -11.74 -1.72 22.79
CA LEU A 61 -11.09 -0.96 23.85
C LEU A 61 -11.54 -1.46 25.23
N GLN A 62 -12.85 -1.58 25.46
CA GLN A 62 -13.42 -2.08 26.71
C GLN A 62 -12.95 -3.50 27.02
N ARG A 63 -12.91 -4.39 26.02
CA ARG A 63 -12.37 -5.75 26.20
C ARG A 63 -10.89 -5.73 26.61
N SER A 64 -10.10 -4.83 26.02
CA SER A 64 -8.69 -4.66 26.41
C SER A 64 -8.54 -4.16 27.84
N VAL A 65 -9.34 -3.16 28.24
CA VAL A 65 -9.32 -2.60 29.60
C VAL A 65 -9.73 -3.64 30.63
N LYS A 66 -10.83 -4.38 30.39
CA LYS A 66 -11.26 -5.48 31.27
C LYS A 66 -10.16 -6.52 31.47
N ARG A 67 -9.51 -6.96 30.38
CA ARG A 67 -8.39 -7.91 30.46
C ARG A 67 -7.21 -7.35 31.25
N GLN A 68 -6.84 -6.09 31.00
CA GLN A 68 -5.63 -5.51 31.59
C GLN A 68 -5.81 -5.12 33.05
N VAL A 69 -7.01 -4.75 33.45
CA VAL A 69 -7.28 -4.24 34.80
C VAL A 69 -8.02 -5.29 35.62
N ASP A 70 -9.17 -5.77 35.17
CA ASP A 70 -10.00 -6.64 35.99
C ASP A 70 -9.35 -8.02 36.18
N GLU A 71 -8.86 -8.64 35.10
CA GLU A 71 -8.21 -9.96 35.21
C GLU A 71 -6.87 -9.87 35.96
N GLU A 72 -6.11 -8.80 35.75
CA GLU A 72 -4.84 -8.58 36.45
C GLU A 72 -5.06 -8.37 37.94
N MET A 73 -6.05 -7.54 38.30
CA MET A 73 -6.44 -7.31 39.69
C MET A 73 -7.01 -8.57 40.33
N GLU A 74 -7.77 -9.38 39.59
CA GLU A 74 -8.26 -10.67 40.06
C GLU A 74 -7.12 -11.64 40.32
N GLN A 75 -6.16 -11.76 39.41
CA GLN A 75 -4.96 -12.57 39.63
C GLN A 75 -4.13 -12.10 40.82
N ARG A 76 -4.05 -10.78 41.07
CA ARG A 76 -3.40 -10.23 42.27
C ARG A 76 -4.18 -10.53 43.54
N ARG A 77 -5.52 -10.54 43.48
CA ARG A 77 -6.37 -10.93 44.61
C ARG A 77 -6.19 -12.40 44.94
N GLN A 78 -6.24 -13.26 43.93
CA GLN A 78 -6.03 -14.71 44.08
C GLN A 78 -4.65 -15.02 44.65
N ARG A 79 -3.58 -14.43 44.09
CA ARG A 79 -2.21 -14.61 44.62
C ARG A 79 -2.08 -14.17 46.07
N ARG A 80 -2.72 -13.06 46.47
CA ARG A 80 -2.73 -12.61 47.86
C ARG A 80 -3.50 -13.60 48.76
N ALA A 81 -4.69 -14.01 48.35
CA ALA A 81 -5.48 -14.98 49.08
C ALA A 81 -4.74 -16.33 49.25
N GLU A 82 -4.03 -16.79 48.22
CA GLU A 82 -3.20 -17.99 48.30
C GLU A 82 -2.02 -17.82 49.27
N MET A 83 -1.34 -16.66 49.25
CA MET A 83 -0.27 -16.38 50.21
C MET A 83 -0.78 -16.31 51.64
N ASP A 84 -1.92 -15.65 51.87
CA ASP A 84 -2.55 -15.56 53.18
C ASP A 84 -2.99 -16.93 53.68
N ALA A 85 -3.62 -17.74 52.81
CA ALA A 85 -4.00 -19.11 53.13
C ALA A 85 -2.78 -19.99 53.47
N LYS A 86 -1.68 -19.87 52.71
CA LYS A 86 -0.42 -20.56 52.99
C LYS A 86 0.19 -20.09 54.31
N ALA A 87 0.20 -18.79 54.58
CA ALA A 87 0.70 -18.23 55.83
C ALA A 87 -0.09 -18.75 57.04
N ILE A 88 -1.42 -18.78 56.95
CA ILE A 88 -2.29 -19.35 57.98
C ILE A 88 -2.02 -20.85 58.16
N ALA A 89 -1.93 -21.62 57.08
CA ALA A 89 -1.64 -23.05 57.13
C ALA A 89 -0.26 -23.33 57.77
N THR A 90 0.76 -22.53 57.47
CA THR A 90 2.07 -22.63 58.12
C THR A 90 2.00 -22.24 59.60
N ALA A 91 1.28 -21.17 59.96
CA ALA A 91 1.14 -20.71 61.34
C ALA A 91 0.37 -21.71 62.22
N MET A 92 -0.60 -22.41 61.63
CA MET A 92 -1.34 -23.49 62.27
C MET A 92 -0.61 -24.85 62.25
N GLY A 93 0.60 -24.91 61.68
CA GLY A 93 1.43 -26.11 61.65
C GLY A 93 0.96 -27.19 60.67
N TYR A 94 0.00 -26.89 59.78
CA TYR A 94 -0.49 -27.81 58.74
C TYR A 94 0.44 -27.89 57.53
N ALA A 95 1.28 -26.89 57.29
CA ALA A 95 2.25 -26.84 56.20
C ALA A 95 3.68 -26.75 56.73
N SER A 96 4.58 -27.59 56.24
CA SER A 96 5.97 -27.57 56.68
C SER A 96 6.70 -26.36 56.07
N HIS A 97 7.58 -25.72 56.84
CA HIS A 97 8.40 -24.59 56.38
C HIS A 97 9.23 -24.92 55.11
N ARG A 98 9.43 -26.21 54.84
CA ARG A 98 10.16 -26.76 53.70
C ARG A 98 9.35 -26.73 52.39
N GLU A 99 8.03 -26.91 52.46
CA GLU A 99 7.14 -26.87 51.29
C GLU A 99 6.89 -25.44 50.80
N ALA A 100 6.83 -24.46 51.73
CA ALA A 100 6.68 -23.05 51.38
C ALA A 100 7.89 -22.48 50.63
N VAL A 101 9.11 -22.88 51.00
CA VAL A 101 10.36 -22.49 50.33
C VAL A 101 10.54 -23.23 48.99
N ALA A 102 10.14 -24.51 48.93
CA ALA A 102 10.20 -25.30 47.70
C ALA A 102 9.30 -24.75 46.58
N ALA A 103 8.16 -24.14 46.93
CA ALA A 103 7.25 -23.53 45.96
C ALA A 103 7.76 -22.19 45.39
N SER A 104 8.59 -21.44 46.12
CA SER A 104 9.16 -20.16 45.66
C SER A 104 10.48 -20.31 44.89
N GLU A 105 11.17 -21.45 45.02
CA GLU A 105 12.49 -21.69 44.44
C GLU A 105 12.50 -22.81 43.39
N GLN A 106 11.39 -23.05 42.67
CA GLN A 106 11.40 -23.98 41.54
C GLN A 106 12.27 -23.42 40.40
N LYS A 107 13.57 -23.63 40.52
CA LYS A 107 14.53 -23.51 39.43
C LYS A 107 14.25 -24.67 38.49
N LEU A 108 14.06 -24.36 37.20
CA LEU A 108 13.89 -25.35 36.16
C LEU A 108 15.02 -26.38 36.24
N SER A 109 14.67 -27.65 36.12
CA SER A 109 15.63 -28.72 35.98
C SER A 109 16.50 -28.46 34.75
N PRO A 110 17.80 -28.82 34.76
CA PRO A 110 18.65 -28.71 33.57
C PRO A 110 18.03 -29.39 32.34
N GLU A 111 17.31 -30.51 32.53
CA GLU A 111 16.59 -31.20 31.45
C GLU A 111 15.41 -30.38 30.88
N GLU A 112 14.70 -29.64 31.74
CA GLU A 112 13.61 -28.74 31.33
C GLU A 112 14.15 -27.51 30.58
N VAL A 113 15.35 -27.04 30.96
CA VAL A 113 16.05 -25.99 30.24
C VAL A 113 16.48 -26.47 28.86
N GLU A 114 17.09 -27.66 28.76
CA GLU A 114 17.52 -28.23 27.49
C GLU A 114 16.36 -28.46 26.52
N THR A 115 15.26 -29.04 26.99
CA THR A 115 14.05 -29.24 26.17
C THR A 115 13.44 -27.91 25.72
N SER A 116 13.44 -26.90 26.59
CA SER A 116 12.97 -25.55 26.25
C SER A 116 13.84 -24.89 25.18
N VAL A 117 15.17 -25.02 25.31
CA VAL A 117 16.13 -24.49 24.34
C VAL A 117 16.00 -25.20 22.99
N GLN A 118 15.89 -26.52 23.00
CA GLN A 118 15.73 -27.33 21.79
C GLN A 118 14.45 -26.95 21.04
N ARG A 119 13.32 -26.83 21.75
CA ARG A 119 12.05 -26.39 21.16
C ARG A 119 12.18 -25.00 20.52
N LEU A 120 12.76 -24.04 21.23
CA LEU A 120 12.95 -22.68 20.70
C LEU A 120 13.83 -22.68 19.45
N TYR A 121 14.90 -23.48 19.45
CA TYR A 121 15.78 -23.62 18.30
C TYR A 121 15.02 -24.18 17.09
N ASP A 122 14.27 -25.27 17.27
CA ASP A 122 13.50 -25.90 16.20
C ASP A 122 12.42 -24.98 15.64
N GLU A 123 11.68 -24.28 16.51
CA GLU A 123 10.67 -23.29 16.11
C GLU A 123 11.28 -22.14 15.30
N THR A 124 12.45 -21.63 15.72
CA THR A 124 13.12 -20.54 15.00
C THR A 124 13.61 -20.99 13.62
N LEU A 125 14.15 -22.21 13.50
CA LEU A 125 14.54 -22.79 12.23
C LEU A 125 13.34 -22.99 11.30
N ALA A 126 12.23 -23.53 11.82
CA ALA A 126 11.00 -23.71 11.06
C ALA A 126 10.48 -22.38 10.53
N ARG A 127 10.43 -21.34 11.37
CA ARG A 127 10.02 -19.99 10.98
C ARG A 127 10.93 -19.39 9.93
N LYS A 128 12.26 -19.53 10.07
CA LYS A 128 13.23 -19.03 9.10
C LYS A 128 13.03 -19.70 7.73
N LYS A 129 12.86 -21.02 7.70
CA LYS A 129 12.57 -21.77 6.46
C LYS A 129 11.27 -21.33 5.81
N ALA A 130 10.20 -21.16 6.59
CA ALA A 130 8.93 -20.67 6.08
C ALA A 130 9.05 -19.26 5.47
N ASN A 131 9.73 -18.34 6.15
CA ASN A 131 9.97 -17.00 5.65
C ASN A 131 10.80 -17.00 4.36
N MET A 132 11.83 -17.85 4.28
CA MET A 132 12.67 -18.00 3.10
C MET A 132 11.85 -18.47 1.89
N MET A 133 11.02 -19.51 2.06
CA MET A 133 10.13 -19.98 0.99
C MET A 133 9.13 -18.90 0.55
N GLN A 134 8.61 -18.10 1.48
CA GLN A 134 7.73 -16.98 1.15
C GLN A 134 8.47 -15.87 0.39
N SER A 135 9.70 -15.55 0.77
CA SER A 135 10.51 -14.57 0.03
C SER A 135 10.88 -15.07 -1.36
N GLU A 136 11.22 -16.34 -1.51
CA GLU A 136 11.49 -16.95 -2.82
C GLU A 136 10.25 -16.87 -3.72
N LYS A 137 9.06 -17.21 -3.21
CA LYS A 137 7.82 -17.06 -3.98
C LYS A 137 7.54 -15.63 -4.43
N ARG A 138 7.93 -14.64 -3.63
CA ARG A 138 7.67 -13.21 -3.91
C ARG A 138 8.69 -12.59 -4.85
N TYR A 139 9.96 -12.97 -4.73
CA TYR A 139 11.07 -12.25 -5.35
C TYR A 139 11.85 -13.07 -6.38
N THR A 140 11.74 -14.40 -6.34
CA THR A 140 12.31 -15.23 -7.40
C THR A 140 11.44 -15.07 -8.65
N PHE A 141 12.08 -14.76 -9.77
CA PHE A 141 11.42 -14.68 -11.07
C PHE A 141 10.90 -16.07 -11.46
N ASN A 142 9.60 -16.29 -11.31
CA ASN A 142 8.94 -17.53 -11.71
C ASN A 142 8.40 -17.34 -13.14
N PRO A 143 9.04 -17.91 -14.18
CA PRO A 143 8.59 -17.75 -15.55
C PRO A 143 7.20 -18.34 -15.79
N GLU A 144 6.76 -19.29 -14.95
CA GLU A 144 5.43 -19.90 -15.01
C GLU A 144 4.31 -19.00 -14.46
N SER A 145 4.62 -18.05 -13.56
CA SER A 145 3.60 -17.11 -13.03
C SER A 145 3.34 -15.92 -13.95
N ILE A 146 4.13 -15.78 -15.01
CA ILE A 146 3.91 -14.78 -16.05
C ILE A 146 3.00 -15.43 -17.08
N GLU A 147 1.69 -15.39 -16.82
CA GLU A 147 0.72 -15.55 -17.89
C GLU A 147 0.95 -14.39 -18.87
N SER A 148 1.78 -14.63 -19.89
CA SER A 148 1.98 -13.66 -20.95
C SER A 148 0.61 -13.46 -21.59
N LYS A 149 -0.07 -12.36 -21.26
CA LYS A 149 -1.35 -11.99 -21.83
C LYS A 149 -1.10 -11.54 -23.27
N LYS A 150 -0.86 -12.53 -24.15
CA LYS A 150 -0.81 -12.30 -25.58
C LYS A 150 -2.16 -11.68 -25.93
N MET A 151 -2.13 -10.43 -26.41
CA MET A 151 -3.35 -9.78 -26.89
C MET A 151 -4.02 -10.69 -27.92
N ARG A 152 -5.35 -10.79 -27.85
CA ARG A 152 -6.08 -11.60 -28.83
C ARG A 152 -5.83 -11.00 -30.21
N LYS A 153 -5.81 -11.85 -31.24
CA LYS A 153 -5.51 -11.44 -32.61
C LYS A 153 -6.48 -10.33 -33.09
N GLU A 154 -7.71 -10.37 -32.61
CA GLU A 154 -8.74 -9.34 -32.86
C GLU A 154 -8.35 -7.97 -32.31
N ASP A 155 -7.84 -7.90 -31.07
CA ASP A 155 -7.44 -6.64 -30.43
C ASP A 155 -6.22 -6.01 -31.13
N LEU A 156 -5.28 -6.85 -31.56
CA LEU A 156 -4.13 -6.45 -32.35
C LEU A 156 -4.56 -5.86 -33.70
N GLN A 157 -5.49 -6.55 -34.39
CA GLN A 157 -6.01 -6.08 -35.67
C GLN A 157 -6.74 -4.74 -35.51
N ALA A 158 -7.58 -4.59 -34.48
CA ALA A 158 -8.29 -3.34 -34.20
C ALA A 158 -7.34 -2.18 -33.82
N SER A 159 -6.15 -2.47 -33.29
CA SER A 159 -5.12 -1.46 -33.05
C SER A 159 -4.44 -1.03 -34.35
N VAL A 160 -4.08 -1.99 -35.20
CA VAL A 160 -3.51 -1.74 -36.54
C VAL A 160 -4.47 -0.94 -37.40
N ASP A 161 -5.76 -1.29 -37.41
CA ASP A 161 -6.80 -0.61 -38.18
C ASP A 161 -7.06 0.84 -37.70
N ARG A 162 -6.79 1.13 -36.43
CA ARG A 162 -6.83 2.51 -35.91
C ARG A 162 -5.61 3.32 -36.35
N MET A 163 -4.45 2.68 -36.38
CA MET A 163 -3.17 3.30 -36.77
C MET A 163 -3.04 3.48 -38.28
N SER A 164 -3.68 2.64 -39.09
CA SER A 164 -3.63 2.67 -40.55
C SER A 164 -4.54 3.73 -41.17
N LYS A 165 -5.46 4.32 -40.41
CA LYS A 165 -6.33 5.40 -40.90
C LYS A 165 -5.53 6.71 -41.05
N PRO A 166 -5.48 7.31 -42.25
CA PRO A 166 -4.76 8.56 -42.45
C PRO A 166 -5.37 9.68 -41.60
N LYS A 167 -4.53 10.38 -40.84
CA LYS A 167 -4.94 11.45 -39.90
C LYS A 167 -5.60 12.66 -40.56
N LYS A 168 -5.47 12.80 -41.89
CA LYS A 168 -6.07 13.86 -42.69
C LYS A 168 -7.10 13.24 -43.62
N THR A 169 -8.38 13.57 -43.41
CA THR A 169 -9.45 13.26 -44.35
C THR A 169 -9.40 14.27 -45.49
N VAL A 170 -9.12 13.81 -46.71
CA VAL A 170 -9.21 14.66 -47.91
C VAL A 170 -10.69 14.71 -48.28
N PHE A 171 -11.33 15.86 -48.06
CA PHE A 171 -12.72 16.06 -48.48
C PHE A 171 -12.77 16.32 -49.98
N THR A 172 -13.72 15.68 -50.64
CA THR A 172 -14.01 15.98 -52.05
C THR A 172 -14.78 17.29 -52.17
N THR A 173 -14.66 17.99 -53.31
CA THR A 173 -15.38 19.25 -53.56
C THR A 173 -16.89 19.12 -53.40
N ALA A 174 -17.47 17.96 -53.73
CA ALA A 174 -18.89 17.68 -53.53
C ALA A 174 -19.30 17.62 -52.04
N GLU A 175 -18.45 17.07 -51.17
CA GLU A 175 -18.70 17.01 -49.72
C GLU A 175 -18.55 18.38 -49.07
N ILE A 176 -17.58 19.18 -49.54
CA ILE A 176 -17.41 20.57 -49.11
C ILE A 176 -18.66 21.38 -49.48
N ASN A 177 -19.14 21.26 -50.72
CA ASN A 177 -20.35 21.97 -51.16
C ASN A 177 -21.59 21.59 -50.32
N LYS A 178 -21.72 20.31 -49.93
CA LYS A 178 -22.78 19.84 -49.04
C LYS A 178 -22.71 20.44 -47.63
N ILE A 179 -21.51 20.68 -47.11
CA ILE A 179 -21.30 21.32 -45.80
C ILE A 179 -21.64 22.82 -45.87
N TYR A 180 -21.33 23.46 -47.00
CA TYR A 180 -21.52 24.91 -47.19
C TYR A 180 -22.81 25.31 -47.92
N GLY A 181 -23.68 24.35 -48.26
CA GLY A 181 -25.02 24.61 -48.80
C GLY A 181 -25.04 25.14 -50.24
N PHE A 182 -24.05 24.77 -51.05
CA PHE A 182 -24.01 25.02 -52.51
C PHE A 182 -24.55 23.84 -53.31
#